data_AF-A0A7S0F6E7-F1
#
_entry.id   AF-A0A7S0F6E7-F1
#
_cell.length_a   1.000
_cell.length_b   1.000
_cell.length_c   1.000
_cell.angle_alpha   90.00
_cell.angle_beta   90.00
_cell.angle_gamma   90.00
#
_symmetry.space_group_name_H-M   'P 1'
#
loop_
_entity.id
_entity.type
_entity.pdbx_description
1 polymer ?
#
loop_
_entity_poly.entity_id
_entity_poly.type
_entity_poly.pdbx_seq_one_letter_code
_entity_poly.pdbx_strand_id
1 'polypeptide(L)'
;AADCYAKDVVPKLPKKWQQRFKDRISQDESFPGSIVNARCTQLVMNFTDHDIEMSPDLRQAVQKASLLVGLHADGATEAIVDAALKFGKPFVVVPCCVFPNLFHQRRIKNEAGALVPVRNHEQFCAYLQQKHPDFQQS
;
A
#
# COMPACT_ATOMS: atom_id res chain seq x y z
N ALA A 1 -14.47 3.04 -5.00
CA ALA A 1 -14.67 2.24 -3.76
C ALA A 1 -16.15 1.90 -3.52
N ALA A 2 -17.07 2.87 -3.58
CA ALA A 2 -18.51 2.65 -3.39
C ALA A 2 -19.12 1.56 -4.30
N ASP A 3 -18.77 1.57 -5.59
CA ASP A 3 -19.31 0.59 -6.55
C ASP A 3 -18.84 -0.85 -6.28
N CYS A 4 -17.59 -1.02 -5.86
CA CYS A 4 -17.06 -2.33 -5.47
C CYS A 4 -17.76 -2.86 -4.21
N TYR A 5 -18.02 -1.99 -3.23
CA TYR A 5 -18.79 -2.39 -2.05
C TYR A 5 -20.19 -2.89 -2.42
N ALA A 6 -20.90 -2.16 -3.29
CA ALA A 6 -22.24 -2.54 -3.73
C ALA A 6 -22.26 -3.86 -4.54
N LYS A 7 -21.26 -4.08 -5.40
CA LYS A 7 -21.19 -5.28 -6.27
C LYS A 7 -20.66 -6.52 -5.56
N ASP A 8 -19.61 -6.38 -4.77
CA ASP A 8 -18.82 -7.53 -4.30
C ASP A 8 -19.05 -7.87 -2.82
N VAL A 9 -19.46 -6.89 -2.01
CA VAL A 9 -19.66 -7.05 -0.56
C VAL A 9 -21.13 -7.28 -0.23
N VAL A 10 -22.02 -6.42 -0.72
CA VAL A 10 -23.46 -6.46 -0.38
C VAL A 10 -24.11 -7.82 -0.65
N PRO A 11 -23.89 -8.49 -1.80
CA PRO A 11 -24.50 -9.81 -2.05
C PRO A 11 -24.08 -10.91 -1.06
N LYS A 12 -22.92 -10.74 -0.40
CA LYS A 12 -22.37 -11.69 0.58
C LYS A 12 -22.85 -11.43 2.01
N LEU A 13 -23.49 -10.29 2.26
CA LEU A 13 -24.03 -9.94 3.58
C LEU A 13 -25.32 -10.74 3.88
N PRO A 14 -25.69 -10.96 5.14
CA PRO A 14 -26.97 -11.59 5.48
C PRO A 14 -28.17 -10.80 4.92
N LYS A 15 -29.26 -11.48 4.52
CA LYS A 15 -30.42 -10.87 3.83
C LYS A 15 -30.98 -9.61 4.52
N LYS A 16 -31.03 -9.60 5.87
CA LYS A 16 -31.47 -8.43 6.66
C LYS A 16 -30.61 -7.18 6.40
N TRP A 17 -29.31 -7.35 6.21
CA TRP A 17 -28.36 -6.27 5.94
C TRP A 17 -28.40 -5.82 4.48
N GLN A 18 -28.63 -6.75 3.55
CA GLN A 18 -28.87 -6.42 2.15
C GLN A 18 -30.11 -5.52 2.00
N GLN A 19 -31.21 -5.89 2.66
CA GLN A 19 -32.44 -5.10 2.61
C GLN A 19 -32.22 -3.71 3.20
N ARG A 20 -31.59 -3.62 4.38
CA ARG A 20 -31.23 -2.33 4.99
C ARG A 20 -30.35 -1.46 4.11
N PHE A 21 -29.44 -2.06 3.34
CA PHE A 21 -28.61 -1.35 2.38
C PHE A 21 -29.43 -0.80 1.20
N LYS A 22 -30.34 -1.62 0.64
CA LYS A 22 -31.27 -1.20 -0.42
C LYS A 22 -32.18 -0.06 0.03
N ASP A 23 -32.76 -0.19 1.22
CA ASP A 23 -33.64 0.84 1.80
C ASP A 23 -32.88 2.17 1.96
N ARG A 24 -31.62 2.13 2.40
CA ARG A 24 -30.79 3.33 2.53
C ARG A 24 -30.41 3.96 1.20
N ILE A 25 -30.04 3.15 0.20
CA ILE A 25 -29.75 3.67 -1.15
C ILE A 25 -30.99 4.29 -1.79
N SER A 26 -32.18 3.73 -1.57
CA SER A 26 -33.42 4.32 -2.10
C SER A 26 -33.76 5.69 -1.48
N GLN A 27 -33.22 5.98 -0.28
CA GLN A 27 -33.39 7.26 0.38
C GLN A 27 -32.26 8.24 0.03
N ASP A 28 -31.04 7.73 -0.14
CA ASP A 28 -29.85 8.49 -0.48
C ASP A 28 -28.91 7.64 -1.33
N GLU A 29 -28.90 7.90 -2.64
CA GLU A 29 -28.06 7.19 -3.61
C GLU A 29 -26.56 7.44 -3.35
N SER A 30 -26.21 8.58 -2.73
CA SER A 30 -24.83 8.95 -2.42
C SER A 30 -24.28 8.25 -1.16
N PHE A 31 -25.14 7.61 -0.36
CA PHE A 31 -24.81 7.01 0.94
C PHE A 31 -23.52 6.17 0.95
N PRO A 32 -23.28 5.23 0.01
CA PRO A 32 -22.08 4.41 0.06
C PRO A 32 -20.80 5.25 -0.18
N GLY A 33 -20.86 6.20 -1.11
CA GLY A 33 -19.74 7.10 -1.41
C GLY A 33 -19.46 8.08 -0.28
N SER A 34 -20.51 8.68 0.30
CA SER A 34 -20.39 9.65 1.38
C SER A 34 -19.80 9.02 2.65
N ILE A 35 -20.21 7.80 3.00
CA ILE A 35 -19.64 7.08 4.16
C ILE A 35 -18.18 6.71 3.93
N VAL A 36 -17.81 6.25 2.74
CA VAL A 36 -16.41 5.91 2.43
C VAL A 36 -15.55 7.16 2.48
N ASN A 37 -15.96 8.24 1.82
CA ASN A 37 -15.20 9.49 1.77
C ASN A 37 -15.08 10.16 3.15
N ALA A 38 -16.08 9.99 4.03
CA ALA A 38 -16.03 10.50 5.39
C ALA A 38 -15.06 9.73 6.31
N ARG A 39 -14.74 8.47 5.98
CA ARG A 39 -13.90 7.59 6.80
C ARG A 39 -12.49 7.41 6.24
N CYS A 40 -12.36 7.45 4.92
CA CYS A 40 -11.14 7.17 4.20
C CYS A 40 -10.95 8.22 3.10
N THR A 41 -9.81 8.90 3.12
CA THR A 41 -9.36 9.70 1.97
C THR A 41 -8.65 8.78 1.00
N GLN A 42 -9.16 8.68 -0.23
CA GLN A 42 -8.53 7.91 -1.29
C GLN A 42 -7.82 8.86 -2.25
N LEU A 43 -6.49 8.70 -2.38
CA LEU A 43 -5.68 9.39 -3.38
C LEU A 43 -5.35 8.40 -4.51
N VAL A 44 -5.77 8.69 -5.74
CA VAL A 44 -5.51 7.85 -6.92
C VAL A 44 -4.31 8.41 -7.66
N MET A 45 -3.11 7.98 -7.26
CA MET A 45 -1.84 8.44 -7.83
C MET A 45 -0.72 7.44 -7.56
N ASN A 46 0.44 7.68 -8.18
CA ASN A 46 1.65 6.94 -7.85
C ASN A 46 2.16 7.35 -6.47
N PHE A 47 2.83 6.41 -5.80
CA PHE A 47 3.47 6.65 -4.51
C PHE A 47 4.98 6.66 -4.73
N THR A 48 5.52 7.79 -5.18
CA THR A 48 6.97 8.01 -5.35
C THR A 48 7.43 9.22 -4.55
N ASP A 49 8.74 9.36 -4.32
CA ASP A 49 9.30 10.55 -3.69
C ASP A 49 8.89 11.84 -4.38
N HIS A 50 8.88 11.85 -5.72
CA HIS A 50 8.46 13.00 -6.52
C HIS A 50 6.98 13.32 -6.29
N ASP A 51 6.10 12.32 -6.30
CA ASP A 51 4.67 12.53 -6.09
C ASP A 51 4.37 13.04 -4.66
N ILE A 52 5.11 12.55 -3.67
CA ILE A 52 5.00 13.02 -2.27
C ILE A 52 5.42 14.49 -2.17
N GLU A 53 6.43 14.92 -2.92
CA GLU A 53 6.90 16.31 -2.90
C GLU A 53 5.96 17.25 -3.65
N MET A 54 5.42 16.80 -4.79
CA MET A 54 4.57 17.60 -5.67
C MET A 54 3.11 17.66 -5.22
N SER A 55 2.63 16.69 -4.44
CA SER A 55 1.24 16.63 -3.96
C SER A 55 1.16 17.01 -2.47
N PRO A 56 0.64 18.21 -2.14
CA PRO A 56 0.47 18.63 -0.74
C PRO A 56 -0.41 17.68 0.06
N ASP A 57 -1.45 17.11 -0.56
CA ASP A 57 -2.38 16.19 0.09
C ASP A 57 -1.69 14.85 0.44
N LEU A 58 -0.89 14.31 -0.49
CA LEU A 58 -0.13 13.08 -0.24
C LEU A 58 0.93 13.31 0.83
N ARG A 59 1.67 14.42 0.74
CA ARG A 59 2.66 14.81 1.74
C ARG A 59 2.03 14.91 3.13
N GLN A 60 0.89 15.59 3.22
CA GLN A 60 0.17 15.75 4.47
C GLN A 60 -0.31 14.40 5.01
N ALA A 61 -0.84 13.52 4.15
CA ALA A 61 -1.25 12.18 4.54
C ALA A 61 -0.09 11.37 5.13
N VAL A 62 1.08 11.37 4.47
CA VAL A 62 2.28 10.66 4.97
C VAL A 62 2.78 11.27 6.29
N GLN A 63 2.81 12.60 6.40
CA GLN A 63 3.26 13.28 7.62
C GLN A 63 2.33 13.06 8.81
N LYS A 64 1.01 13.03 8.59
CA LYS A 64 0.02 12.80 9.65
C LYS A 64 -0.19 11.31 9.95
N ALA A 65 0.22 10.42 9.07
CA ALA A 65 0.12 8.98 9.31
C ALA A 65 0.89 8.55 10.56
N SER A 66 0.25 7.70 11.37
CA SER A 66 0.88 7.02 12.49
C SER A 66 1.62 5.74 12.05
N LEU A 67 1.22 5.17 10.91
CA LEU A 67 1.74 3.93 10.33
C LEU A 67 1.53 3.96 8.82
N LEU A 68 2.52 3.49 8.05
CA LEU A 68 2.37 3.22 6.61
C LEU A 68 2.19 1.71 6.38
N VAL A 69 1.19 1.32 5.59
CA VAL A 69 0.90 -0.10 5.32
C VAL A 69 0.87 -0.36 3.82
N GLY A 70 1.70 -1.29 3.35
CA GLY A 70 1.75 -1.75 1.96
C GLY A 70 1.19 -3.16 1.80
N LEU A 71 0.11 -3.30 1.03
CA LEU A 71 -0.63 -4.56 0.86
C LEU A 71 -0.40 -5.27 -0.48
N HIS A 72 0.39 -4.70 -1.42
CA HIS A 72 0.60 -5.30 -2.76
C HIS A 72 1.96 -4.94 -3.42
N ALA A 73 2.15 -5.45 -4.64
CA ALA A 73 3.40 -5.85 -5.30
C ALA A 73 4.59 -4.88 -5.25
N ASP A 74 5.78 -5.47 -5.43
CA ASP A 74 7.13 -4.89 -5.46
C ASP A 74 7.25 -3.37 -5.59
N GLY A 75 6.64 -2.78 -6.63
CA GLY A 75 6.74 -1.37 -6.96
C GLY A 75 6.14 -0.43 -5.91
N ALA A 76 5.17 -0.91 -5.11
CA ALA A 76 4.65 -0.16 -3.97
C ALA A 76 5.41 -0.48 -2.67
N THR A 77 5.98 -1.68 -2.56
CA THR A 77 6.65 -2.14 -1.33
C THR A 77 7.89 -1.30 -1.04
N GLU A 78 8.80 -1.18 -1.99
CA GLU A 78 10.03 -0.40 -1.78
C GLU A 78 9.73 1.09 -1.54
N ALA A 79 8.80 1.67 -2.30
CA ALA A 79 8.47 3.08 -2.15
C ALA A 79 7.86 3.43 -0.78
N ILE A 80 7.06 2.52 -0.20
CA ILE A 80 6.55 2.67 1.16
C ILE A 80 7.68 2.61 2.18
N VAL A 81 8.61 1.68 2.02
CA VAL A 81 9.79 1.56 2.88
C VAL A 81 10.63 2.84 2.83
N ASP A 82 10.91 3.34 1.63
CA ASP A 82 11.74 4.54 1.44
C ASP A 82 11.07 5.79 2.02
N ALA A 83 9.76 5.96 1.79
CA ALA A 83 8.99 7.04 2.41
C ALA A 83 8.99 6.91 3.94
N ALA A 84 8.81 5.70 4.46
CA ALA A 84 8.81 5.47 5.90
C ALA A 84 10.14 5.87 6.54
N LEU A 85 11.25 5.47 5.93
CA LEU A 85 12.59 5.86 6.37
C LEU A 85 12.80 7.38 6.29
N LYS A 86 12.45 7.99 5.15
CA LYS A 86 12.61 9.44 4.91
C LYS A 86 11.81 10.30 5.91
N PHE A 87 10.59 9.86 6.27
CA PHE A 87 9.70 10.59 7.16
C PHE A 87 9.72 10.09 8.61
N GLY A 88 10.59 9.13 8.95
CA GLY A 88 10.70 8.55 10.28
C GLY A 88 9.40 7.91 10.77
N LYS A 89 8.71 7.18 9.89
CA LYS A 89 7.42 6.54 10.17
C LYS A 89 7.57 5.04 10.40
N PRO A 90 6.87 4.46 11.39
CA PRO A 90 6.64 3.03 11.43
C PRO A 90 5.98 2.57 10.12
N PHE A 91 6.33 1.37 9.64
CA PHE A 91 5.71 0.80 8.46
C PHE A 91 5.55 -0.72 8.56
N VAL A 92 4.62 -1.25 7.76
CA VAL A 92 4.43 -2.68 7.52
C VAL A 92 4.24 -2.89 6.03
N VAL A 93 4.98 -3.82 5.43
CA VAL A 93 4.83 -4.18 4.03
C VAL A 93 4.75 -5.69 3.89
N VAL A 94 4.01 -6.16 2.88
CA VAL A 94 3.92 -7.58 2.51
C VAL A 94 4.50 -7.75 1.11
N PRO A 95 5.79 -8.11 0.99
CA PRO A 95 6.40 -8.37 -0.31
C PRO A 95 5.75 -9.61 -0.95
N CYS A 96 5.18 -9.50 -2.15
CA CYS A 96 4.48 -10.63 -2.80
C CYS A 96 5.03 -11.02 -4.18
N CYS A 97 5.50 -10.06 -4.97
CA CYS A 97 6.06 -10.28 -6.31
C CYS A 97 7.40 -9.57 -6.41
N VAL A 98 8.29 -10.07 -7.27
CA VAL A 98 9.58 -9.45 -7.58
C VAL A 98 9.67 -9.27 -9.09
N PHE A 99 9.94 -8.05 -9.55
CA PHE A 99 10.05 -7.74 -10.98
C PHE A 99 11.49 -7.37 -11.33
N PRO A 100 12.40 -8.35 -11.47
CA PRO A 100 13.80 -8.07 -11.81
C PRO A 100 13.93 -7.24 -13.08
N ASN A 101 13.02 -7.42 -14.05
CA ASN A 101 13.04 -6.69 -15.33
C ASN A 101 12.67 -5.20 -15.22
N LEU A 102 11.92 -4.82 -14.19
CA LEU A 102 11.56 -3.41 -13.94
C LEU A 102 12.59 -2.75 -13.02
N PHE A 103 13.22 -3.53 -12.14
CA PHE A 103 14.12 -3.04 -11.10
C PHE A 103 15.54 -3.60 -11.23
N HIS A 104 16.13 -3.47 -12.43
CA HIS A 104 17.46 -3.98 -12.76
C HIS A 104 18.59 -3.45 -11.87
N GLN A 105 18.41 -2.26 -11.28
CA GLN A 105 19.41 -1.67 -10.37
C GLN A 105 19.51 -2.38 -9.01
N ARG A 106 18.50 -3.17 -8.60
CA ARG A 106 18.51 -3.81 -7.29
C ARG A 106 19.51 -4.95 -7.25
N ARG A 107 20.48 -4.83 -6.35
CA ARG A 107 21.53 -5.83 -6.14
C ARG A 107 21.73 -6.11 -4.67
N ILE A 108 22.06 -7.37 -4.37
CA ILE A 108 22.42 -7.82 -3.03
C ILE A 108 23.78 -8.53 -3.08
N LYS A 109 24.49 -8.57 -1.94
CA LYS A 109 25.67 -9.43 -1.80
C LYS A 109 25.23 -10.87 -1.58
N ASN A 110 25.76 -11.80 -2.37
CA ASN A 110 25.60 -13.23 -2.12
C ASN A 110 26.59 -13.71 -1.02
N GLU A 111 26.52 -14.99 -0.65
CA GLU A 111 27.40 -15.60 0.36
C GLU A 111 28.90 -15.48 0.02
N ALA A 112 29.24 -15.44 -1.27
CA ALA A 112 30.60 -15.23 -1.77
C ALA A 112 31.02 -13.74 -1.81
N GLY A 113 30.16 -12.83 -1.36
CA GLY A 113 30.41 -11.37 -1.35
C GLY A 113 30.20 -10.66 -2.69
N ALA A 114 29.79 -11.37 -3.74
CA ALA A 114 29.54 -10.80 -5.07
C ALA A 114 28.15 -10.16 -5.17
N LEU A 115 28.05 -9.04 -5.89
CA LEU A 115 26.79 -8.33 -6.12
C LEU A 115 25.95 -9.01 -7.23
N VAL A 116 24.86 -9.64 -6.84
CA VAL A 116 23.92 -10.33 -7.74
C VAL A 116 22.59 -9.57 -7.84
N PRO A 117 21.90 -9.59 -8.99
CA PRO A 117 20.59 -8.96 -9.14
C PRO A 117 19.53 -9.66 -8.28
N VAL A 118 18.59 -8.88 -7.73
CA VAL A 118 17.44 -9.40 -6.98
C VAL A 118 16.44 -10.01 -7.95
N ARG A 119 16.20 -11.33 -7.85
CA ARG A 119 15.35 -12.10 -8.78
C ARG A 119 14.24 -12.89 -8.11
N ASN A 120 14.29 -13.08 -6.80
CA ASN A 120 13.30 -13.83 -6.06
C ASN A 120 12.90 -13.11 -4.77
N HIS A 121 11.85 -13.61 -4.13
CA HIS A 121 11.27 -13.03 -2.91
C HIS A 121 12.28 -12.94 -1.76
N GLU A 122 13.04 -14.00 -1.48
CA GLU A 122 14.03 -14.01 -0.38
C GLU A 122 15.11 -12.95 -0.58
N GLN A 123 15.60 -12.82 -1.82
CA GLN A 123 16.57 -11.80 -2.19
C GLN A 123 15.99 -10.39 -2.05
N PHE A 124 14.70 -10.22 -2.31
CA PHE A 124 14.03 -8.93 -2.14
C PHE A 124 13.84 -8.58 -0.66
N CYS A 125 13.46 -9.54 0.19
CA CYS A 125 13.42 -9.34 1.64
C CYS A 125 14.81 -8.97 2.19
N ALA A 126 15.86 -9.68 1.76
CA ALA A 126 17.24 -9.37 2.14
C ALA A 126 17.67 -7.98 1.65
N TYR A 127 17.28 -7.60 0.43
CA TYR A 127 17.52 -6.27 -0.11
C TYR A 127 16.88 -5.17 0.75
N LEU A 128 15.63 -5.35 1.16
CA LEU A 128 14.93 -4.40 2.03
C LEU A 128 15.59 -4.31 3.41
N GLN A 129 15.97 -5.44 4.02
CA GLN A 129 16.68 -5.45 5.31
C GLN A 129 18.01 -4.69 5.28
N GLN A 130 18.71 -4.70 4.15
CA GLN A 130 19.96 -3.95 4.00
C GLN A 130 19.76 -2.44 3.94
N LYS A 131 18.53 -1.92 3.75
CA LYS A 131 18.28 -0.48 3.72
C LYS A 131 18.40 0.20 5.07
N HIS A 132 18.17 -0.52 6.17
CA HIS A 132 18.30 0.07 7.51
C HIS A 132 18.62 -1.01 8.57
N PRO A 133 19.60 -0.77 9.46
CA PRO A 133 20.03 -1.76 10.46
C PRO A 133 18.94 -2.18 11.44
N ASP A 134 17.96 -1.31 11.71
CA ASP A 134 16.89 -1.59 12.68
C ASP A 134 15.68 -2.34 12.08
N PHE A 135 15.75 -2.83 10.84
CA PHE A 135 14.66 -3.60 10.26
C PHE A 135 14.49 -4.94 10.97
N GLN A 136 13.27 -5.19 11.46
CA GLN A 136 12.90 -6.46 12.06
C GLN A 136 11.93 -7.20 11.15
N GLN A 137 12.27 -8.45 10.84
CA GLN A 137 11.38 -9.40 10.20
C GLN A 137 10.72 -10.23 11.32
N SER A 138 9.39 -10.17 11.40
CA SER A 138 8.57 -10.95 12.35
C SER A 138 8.25 -12.34 11.83
#